data_AF-A0A7C4VTE9-F1
#
_entry.id   AF-A0A7C4VTE9-F1
#
_cell.length_a   1.000
_cell.length_b   1.000
_cell.length_c   1.000
_cell.angle_alpha   90.00
_cell.angle_beta   90.00
_cell.angle_gamma   90.00
#
_symmetry.space_group_name_H-M   'P 1'
#
loop_
_entity.id
_entity.type
_entity.pdbx_description
1 polymer ?
#
loop_
_entity_poly.entity_id
_entity_poly.type
_entity_poly.pdbx_seq_one_letter_code
_entity_poly.pdbx_strand_id
1 'polypeptide(L)'
;MDGTTMDLKRKMLALLKEDEEFRYAVIGLLGIEDLRSGQIRLENVLVKLEEAQVRLQGAIERLTESHNKLVERQDALEKVIEMLIKRQNALEGAFQKLVERHDSLERAVQKLTEAQTRTEEALQELSRQVGRLSDTIGFGLEDIARVVVPGWLYRHEGIELENLTRKFIKVNG
;
A
#
# COMPACT_ATOMS: atom_id res chain seq x y z
N MET A 1 33.96 48.82 83.11
CA MET A 1 33.68 47.37 83.04
C MET A 1 34.85 46.66 83.67
N ASP A 2 34.58 46.02 84.80
CA ASP A 2 35.50 45.70 85.90
C ASP A 2 36.57 44.64 85.60
N GLY A 3 37.77 44.82 86.17
CA GLY A 3 38.88 43.85 86.10
C GLY A 3 38.51 42.44 86.57
N THR A 4 37.49 42.32 87.42
CA THR A 4 36.92 41.05 87.92
C THR A 4 36.26 40.21 86.83
N THR A 5 35.63 40.85 85.83
CA THR A 5 34.98 40.15 84.71
C THR A 5 36.02 39.58 83.74
N MET A 6 37.12 40.31 83.56
CA MET A 6 38.26 39.86 82.76
C MET A 6 39.01 38.69 83.43
N ASP A 7 39.13 38.70 84.76
CA ASP A 7 39.71 37.59 85.53
C ASP A 7 38.85 36.32 85.43
N LEU A 8 37.52 36.44 85.57
CA LEU A 8 36.59 35.32 85.41
C LEU A 8 36.68 34.71 84.00
N LYS A 9 36.69 35.53 82.96
CA LYS A 9 36.83 35.05 81.57
C LYS A 9 38.14 34.28 81.34
N ARG A 10 39.26 34.75 81.91
CA ARG A 10 40.55 34.05 81.82
C ARG A 10 40.51 32.70 82.53
N LYS A 11 39.92 32.64 83.73
CA LYS A 11 39.76 31.39 84.49
C LYS A 11 38.85 30.39 83.77
N MET A 12 37.71 30.83 83.22
CA MET A 12 36.84 29.97 82.40
C MET A 12 37.54 29.42 81.16
N LEU A 13 38.36 30.25 80.49
CA LEU A 13 39.14 29.81 79.33
C LEU A 13 40.26 28.82 79.71
N ALA A 14 40.87 28.96 80.89
CA ALA A 14 41.84 28.00 81.41
C ALA A 14 41.16 26.65 81.70
N LEU A 15 40.01 26.65 82.39
CA LEU A 15 39.22 25.44 82.65
C LEU A 15 38.77 24.76 81.36
N LEU A 16 38.30 25.50 80.35
CA LEU A 16 37.97 24.92 79.04
C LEU A 16 39.16 24.24 78.33
N LYS A 17 40.39 24.62 78.65
CA LYS A 17 41.61 24.04 78.05
C LYS A 17 42.14 22.85 78.83
N GLU A 18 42.18 22.96 80.15
CA GLU A 18 42.88 22.03 81.04
C GLU A 18 41.94 20.99 81.68
N ASP A 19 40.67 21.34 81.89
CA ASP A 19 39.66 20.47 82.51
C ASP A 19 38.77 19.83 81.43
N GLU A 20 38.78 18.50 81.38
CA GLU A 20 38.00 17.73 80.42
C GLU A 20 36.51 17.67 80.80
N GLU A 21 36.19 17.50 82.08
CA GLU A 21 34.83 17.38 82.59
C GLU A 21 34.07 18.70 82.44
N PHE A 22 34.71 19.82 82.79
CA PHE A 22 34.15 21.15 82.61
C PHE A 22 33.89 21.47 81.12
N ARG A 23 34.82 21.08 80.23
CA ARG A 23 34.69 21.30 78.79
C ARG A 23 33.53 20.50 78.20
N TYR A 24 33.36 19.23 78.56
CA TYR A 24 32.21 18.44 78.11
C TYR A 24 30.88 18.97 78.66
N ALA A 25 30.83 19.40 79.92
CA ALA A 25 29.64 20.02 80.50
C ALA A 25 29.23 21.29 79.74
N VAL A 26 30.20 22.14 79.39
CA VAL A 26 29.94 23.35 78.57
C VAL A 26 29.51 22.99 77.15
N ILE A 27 30.14 21.99 76.51
CA ILE A 27 29.73 21.49 75.18
C ILE A 27 28.28 20.99 75.19
N GLY A 28 27.89 20.25 76.24
CA GLY A 28 26.53 19.77 76.44
C GLY A 28 25.53 20.90 76.71
N LEU A 29 25.83 21.83 77.63
CA LEU A 29 24.96 22.97 77.96
C LEU A 29 24.74 23.93 76.79
N LEU A 30 25.76 24.13 75.95
CA LEU A 30 25.66 24.93 74.73
C LEU A 30 25.05 24.15 73.55
N GLY A 31 24.70 22.88 73.72
CA GLY A 31 24.13 22.04 72.67
C GLY A 31 25.05 21.79 71.47
N ILE A 32 26.37 21.96 71.66
CA ILE A 32 27.35 21.85 70.57
C ILE A 32 27.40 20.41 70.03
N GLU A 33 27.24 19.41 70.90
CA GLU A 33 27.22 17.99 70.49
C GLU A 33 25.97 17.64 69.67
N ASP A 34 24.81 18.18 70.04
CA ASP A 34 23.55 18.00 69.31
C ASP A 34 23.62 18.67 67.93
N LEU A 35 24.20 19.87 67.85
CA LEU A 35 24.43 20.58 66.60
C LEU A 35 25.39 19.81 65.69
N ARG A 36 26.50 19.30 66.25
CA ARG A 36 27.45 18.46 65.49
C ARG A 36 26.77 17.21 64.94
N SER A 37 25.99 16.53 65.77
CA SER A 37 25.22 15.35 65.37
C SER A 37 24.18 15.69 64.29
N GLY A 38 23.50 16.83 64.40
CA GLY A 38 22.58 17.36 63.39
C GLY A 38 23.27 17.64 62.06
N GLN A 39 24.46 18.26 62.10
CA GLN A 39 25.27 18.54 60.92
C GLN A 39 25.69 17.25 60.20
N ILE A 40 26.18 16.24 60.92
CA ILE A 40 26.51 14.93 60.33
C ILE A 40 25.28 14.29 59.66
N ARG A 41 24.09 14.38 60.27
CA ARG A 41 22.85 13.88 59.65
C ARG A 41 22.50 14.64 58.38
N LEU A 42 22.64 15.97 58.37
CA LEU A 42 22.38 16.81 57.20
C LEU A 42 23.36 16.50 56.07
N GLU A 43 24.66 16.38 56.35
CA GLU A 43 25.68 15.99 55.38
C GLU A 43 25.32 14.64 54.72
N ASN A 44 24.92 13.65 55.51
CA ASN A 44 24.49 12.35 54.98
C ASN A 44 23.24 12.44 54.10
N VAL A 45 22.28 13.32 54.42
CA VAL A 45 21.10 13.54 53.57
C VAL A 45 21.49 14.24 52.27
N LEU A 46 22.39 15.23 52.33
CA LEU A 46 22.88 15.93 51.14
C LEU A 46 23.60 14.98 50.17
N VAL A 47 24.45 14.09 50.67
CA VAL A 47 25.12 13.07 49.84
C VAL A 47 24.09 12.17 49.14
N LYS A 48 23.08 11.68 49.87
CA LYS A 48 22.01 10.85 49.28
C LYS A 48 21.19 11.61 48.23
N LEU A 49 20.96 12.91 48.45
CA LEU A 49 20.25 13.75 47.49
C LEU A 49 21.07 13.97 46.22
N GLU A 50 22.37 14.22 46.35
CA GLU A 50 23.30 14.36 45.23
C GLU A 50 23.34 13.07 44.38
N GLU A 51 23.44 11.90 45.02
CA GLU A 51 23.36 10.62 44.31
C GLU A 51 22.02 10.43 43.58
N ALA A 52 20.90 10.80 44.22
CA ALA A 52 19.58 10.73 43.59
C ALA A 52 19.47 11.68 42.40
N GLN A 53 20.03 12.88 42.49
CA GLN A 53 20.08 13.86 41.42
C GLN A 53 20.89 13.35 40.23
N VAL A 54 22.06 12.76 40.45
CA VAL A 54 22.87 12.13 39.38
C VAL A 54 22.11 10.99 38.70
N ARG A 55 21.42 10.14 39.48
CA ARG A 55 20.59 9.05 38.92
C ARG A 55 19.44 9.59 38.06
N LEU A 56 18.77 10.65 38.49
CA LEU A 56 17.69 11.30 37.75
C LEU A 56 18.20 11.95 36.46
N GLN A 57 19.34 12.63 36.50
CA GLN A 57 19.95 13.22 35.32
C GLN A 57 20.26 12.15 34.25
N GLY A 58 20.86 11.03 34.65
CA GLY A 58 21.10 9.91 33.73
C GLY A 58 19.82 9.28 33.18
N ALA A 59 18.72 9.28 33.95
CA ALA A 59 17.42 8.82 33.45
C ALA A 59 16.81 9.78 32.41
N ILE A 60 16.95 11.09 32.63
CA ILE A 60 16.51 12.14 31.69
C ILE A 60 17.30 12.06 30.38
N GLU A 61 18.61 11.85 30.44
CA GLU A 61 19.47 11.68 29.25
C GLU A 61 19.02 10.48 28.42
N ARG A 62 18.81 9.32 29.05
CA ARG A 62 18.29 8.12 28.35
C ARG A 62 16.90 8.34 27.75
N LEU A 63 16.02 9.04 28.46
CA LEU A 63 14.68 9.35 27.96
C LEU A 63 14.75 10.28 26.75
N THR A 64 15.62 11.29 26.80
CA THR A 64 15.86 12.22 25.70
C THR A 64 16.37 11.48 24.46
N GLU A 65 17.33 10.57 24.63
CA GLU A 65 17.84 9.76 23.52
C GLU A 65 16.75 8.87 22.92
N SER A 66 15.94 8.21 23.76
CA SER A 66 14.82 7.40 23.29
C SER A 66 13.76 8.23 22.57
N HIS A 67 13.49 9.46 23.04
CA HIS A 67 12.56 10.38 22.42
C HIS A 67 13.05 10.82 21.04
N ASN A 68 14.32 11.18 20.90
CA ASN A 68 14.90 11.55 19.61
C ASN A 68 14.81 10.40 18.59
N LYS A 69 15.09 9.16 19.01
CA LYS A 69 14.92 7.98 18.15
C LYS A 69 13.46 7.76 17.70
N LEU A 70 12.48 8.10 18.54
CA LEU A 70 11.07 8.03 18.17
C LEU A 70 10.69 9.11 17.15
N VAL A 71 11.20 10.33 17.33
CA VAL A 71 10.99 11.43 16.37
C VAL A 71 11.58 11.07 15.00
N GLU A 72 12.81 10.56 14.94
CA GLU A 72 13.42 10.12 13.68
C GLU A 72 12.61 9.01 12.97
N ARG A 73 12.06 8.06 13.76
CA ARG A 73 11.17 7.02 13.21
C ARG A 73 9.86 7.60 12.70
N GLN A 74 9.32 8.61 13.38
CA GLN A 74 8.11 9.30 12.94
C GLN A 74 8.35 10.02 11.61
N ASP A 75 9.44 10.77 11.47
CA ASP A 75 9.82 11.43 10.22
C ASP A 75 9.99 10.43 9.06
N ALA A 76 10.57 9.26 9.34
CA ALA A 76 10.72 8.19 8.35
C ALA A 76 9.34 7.62 7.92
N LEU A 77 8.42 7.43 8.87
CA LEU A 77 7.05 6.98 8.58
C LEU A 77 6.28 8.00 7.75
N GLU A 78 6.40 9.29 8.05
CA GLU A 78 5.77 10.37 7.28
C GLU A 78 6.21 10.34 5.82
N LYS A 79 7.51 10.18 5.55
CA LYS A 79 8.04 10.02 4.18
C LYS A 79 7.49 8.78 3.46
N VAL A 80 7.35 7.66 4.16
CA VAL A 80 6.76 6.44 3.59
C VAL A 80 5.28 6.67 3.24
N ILE A 81 4.53 7.34 4.12
CA ILE A 81 3.12 7.68 3.88
C ILE A 81 2.99 8.57 2.64
N GLU A 82 3.81 9.61 2.50
CA GLU A 82 3.80 10.47 1.30
C GLU A 82 4.06 9.67 0.02
N MET A 83 5.01 8.73 0.05
CA MET A 83 5.32 7.87 -1.10
C MET A 83 4.15 6.94 -1.44
N LEU A 84 3.49 6.38 -0.43
CA LEU A 84 2.32 5.52 -0.62
C LEU A 84 1.14 6.30 -1.22
N ILE A 85 0.88 7.53 -0.76
CA ILE A 85 -0.14 8.41 -1.34
C ILE A 85 0.15 8.68 -2.82
N LYS A 86 1.40 9.03 -3.17
CA LYS A 86 1.79 9.24 -4.57
C LYS A 86 1.55 8.00 -5.44
N ARG A 87 1.90 6.81 -4.93
CA ARG A 87 1.69 5.55 -5.63
C ARG A 87 0.21 5.21 -5.77
N GLN A 88 -0.58 5.46 -4.75
CA GLN A 88 -2.04 5.27 -4.79
C GLN A 88 -2.67 6.15 -5.87
N ASN A 89 -2.35 7.45 -5.89
CA ASN A 89 -2.87 8.37 -6.91
C ASN A 89 -2.48 7.95 -8.34
N ALA A 90 -1.25 7.43 -8.53
CA ALA A 90 -0.82 6.91 -9.82
C ALA A 90 -1.60 5.66 -10.24
N LEU A 91 -1.91 4.76 -9.29
CA LEU A 91 -2.74 3.58 -9.54
C LEU A 91 -4.18 3.95 -9.88
N GLU A 92 -4.78 4.89 -9.15
CA GLU A 92 -6.12 5.41 -9.44
C GLU A 92 -6.18 6.01 -10.86
N GLY A 93 -5.18 6.80 -11.25
CA GLY A 93 -5.08 7.35 -12.61
C GLY A 93 -4.90 6.27 -13.69
N ALA A 94 -4.14 5.20 -13.42
CA ALA A 94 -3.99 4.08 -14.34
C ALA A 94 -5.29 3.27 -14.47
N PHE A 95 -6.01 3.08 -13.37
CA PHE A 95 -7.29 2.39 -13.34
C PHE A 95 -8.36 3.15 -14.12
N GLN A 96 -8.43 4.48 -13.96
CA GLN A 96 -9.36 5.32 -14.73
C GLN A 96 -9.13 5.17 -16.25
N LYS A 97 -7.87 5.18 -16.70
CA LYS A 97 -7.53 4.95 -18.12
C LYS A 97 -7.90 3.56 -18.60
N LEU A 98 -7.84 2.55 -17.71
CA LEU A 98 -8.25 1.19 -18.05
C LEU A 98 -9.75 1.09 -18.24
N VAL A 99 -10.55 1.73 -17.38
CA VAL A 99 -12.01 1.82 -17.51
C VAL A 99 -12.38 2.50 -18.83
N GLU A 100 -11.78 3.65 -19.15
CA GLU A 100 -12.05 4.35 -20.42
C GLU A 100 -11.73 3.49 -21.65
N ARG A 101 -10.63 2.72 -21.60
CA ARG A 101 -10.27 1.77 -22.67
C ARG A 101 -11.27 0.63 -22.76
N HIS A 102 -11.76 0.13 -21.63
CA HIS A 102 -12.77 -0.93 -21.59
C HIS A 102 -14.08 -0.45 -22.23
N ASP A 103 -14.57 0.73 -21.86
CA ASP A 103 -15.79 1.32 -22.45
C ASP A 103 -15.65 1.57 -23.95
N SER A 104 -14.45 1.92 -24.41
CA SER A 104 -14.15 2.08 -25.84
C SER A 104 -14.17 0.73 -26.57
N LEU A 105 -13.59 -0.30 -25.95
CA LEU A 105 -13.58 -1.65 -26.50
C LEU A 105 -14.98 -2.25 -26.56
N GLU A 106 -15.80 -2.08 -25.52
CA GLU A 106 -17.18 -2.55 -25.49
C GLU A 106 -18.00 -1.94 -26.64
N ARG A 107 -17.87 -0.62 -26.85
CA ARG A 107 -18.49 0.06 -28.01
C ARG A 107 -17.98 -0.44 -29.35
N ALA A 108 -16.68 -0.75 -29.47
CA ALA A 108 -16.12 -1.29 -30.70
C ALA A 108 -16.64 -2.71 -30.98
N VAL A 109 -16.75 -3.55 -29.96
CA VAL A 109 -17.33 -4.90 -30.06
C VAL A 109 -18.79 -4.81 -30.48
N GLN A 110 -19.60 -3.93 -29.87
CA GLN A 110 -21.00 -3.75 -30.26
C GLN A 110 -21.14 -3.37 -31.74
N LYS A 111 -20.33 -2.43 -32.23
CA LYS A 111 -20.32 -2.04 -33.65
C LYS A 111 -19.91 -3.19 -34.57
N LEU A 112 -18.95 -4.02 -34.16
CA LEU A 112 -18.53 -5.19 -34.93
C LEU A 112 -19.64 -6.24 -34.97
N THR A 113 -20.35 -6.48 -33.86
CA THR A 113 -21.51 -7.37 -33.83
C THR A 113 -22.60 -6.90 -34.79
N GLU A 114 -22.96 -5.61 -34.78
CA GLU A 114 -23.94 -5.06 -35.72
C GLU A 114 -23.49 -5.18 -37.19
N ALA A 115 -22.21 -4.90 -37.47
CA ALA A 115 -21.65 -5.05 -38.81
C ALA A 115 -21.65 -6.51 -39.29
N GLN A 116 -21.37 -7.45 -38.38
CA GLN A 116 -21.43 -8.88 -38.65
C GLN A 116 -22.86 -9.31 -38.97
N THR A 117 -23.86 -8.91 -38.17
CA THR A 117 -25.27 -9.21 -38.45
C THR A 117 -25.70 -8.72 -39.83
N ARG A 118 -25.37 -7.47 -40.20
CA ARG A 118 -25.66 -6.95 -41.55
C ARG A 118 -24.99 -7.75 -42.66
N THR A 119 -23.76 -8.22 -42.43
CA THR A 119 -23.01 -9.02 -43.39
C THR A 119 -23.64 -10.41 -43.56
N GLU A 120 -24.07 -11.03 -42.46
CA GLU A 120 -24.78 -12.31 -42.47
C GLU A 120 -26.12 -12.22 -43.22
N GLU A 121 -26.89 -11.15 -43.00
CA GLU A 121 -28.13 -10.87 -43.74
C GLU A 121 -27.87 -10.70 -45.24
N ALA A 122 -26.86 -9.92 -45.62
CA ALA A 122 -26.48 -9.72 -47.01
C ALA A 122 -26.04 -11.03 -47.70
N LEU A 123 -25.30 -11.88 -46.99
CA LEU A 123 -24.90 -13.20 -47.47
C LEU A 123 -26.10 -14.12 -47.68
N GLN A 124 -27.06 -14.14 -46.75
CA GLN A 124 -28.28 -14.93 -46.90
C GLN A 124 -29.09 -14.49 -48.13
N GLU A 125 -29.25 -13.19 -48.34
CA GLU A 125 -29.95 -12.66 -49.51
C GLU A 125 -29.20 -12.99 -50.81
N LEU A 126 -27.86 -12.87 -50.82
CA LEU A 126 -27.04 -13.26 -51.96
C LEU A 126 -27.18 -14.76 -52.28
N SER A 127 -27.11 -15.64 -51.27
CA SER A 127 -27.32 -17.08 -51.43
C SER A 127 -28.69 -17.38 -52.05
N ARG A 128 -29.74 -16.67 -51.61
CA ARG A 128 -31.09 -16.80 -52.19
C ARG A 128 -31.13 -16.35 -53.65
N GLN A 129 -30.52 -15.21 -53.98
CA GLN A 129 -30.47 -14.71 -55.35
C GLN A 129 -29.71 -15.66 -56.28
N VAL A 130 -28.56 -16.18 -55.84
CA VAL A 130 -27.78 -17.18 -56.57
C VAL A 130 -28.59 -18.46 -56.77
N GLY A 131 -29.29 -18.94 -55.73
CA GLY A 131 -30.18 -20.11 -55.84
C GLY A 131 -31.24 -19.94 -56.93
N ARG A 132 -31.96 -18.80 -56.95
CA ARG A 132 -32.94 -18.52 -58.01
C ARG A 132 -32.32 -18.44 -59.41
N LEU A 133 -31.12 -17.87 -59.51
CA LEU A 133 -30.41 -17.78 -60.79
C LEU A 133 -30.01 -19.18 -61.28
N SER A 134 -29.49 -20.02 -60.39
CA SER A 134 -29.18 -21.42 -60.67
C SER A 134 -30.42 -22.20 -61.12
N ASP A 135 -31.57 -21.98 -60.48
CA ASP A 135 -32.83 -22.58 -60.91
C ASP A 135 -33.22 -22.12 -62.32
N THR A 136 -33.19 -20.81 -62.57
CA THR A 136 -33.59 -20.21 -63.86
C THR A 136 -32.71 -20.71 -65.01
N ILE A 137 -31.38 -20.66 -64.83
CA ILE A 137 -30.43 -21.13 -65.84
C ILE A 137 -30.55 -22.64 -66.00
N GLY A 138 -30.69 -23.38 -64.91
CA GLY A 138 -30.86 -24.83 -64.92
C GLY A 138 -32.06 -25.26 -65.76
N PHE A 139 -33.23 -24.65 -65.55
CA PHE A 139 -34.42 -24.92 -66.36
C PHE A 139 -34.19 -24.59 -67.84
N GLY A 140 -33.62 -23.42 -68.17
CA GLY A 140 -33.37 -23.04 -69.56
C GLY A 140 -32.40 -23.98 -70.29
N LEU A 141 -31.32 -24.41 -69.62
CA LEU A 141 -30.39 -25.38 -70.19
C LEU A 141 -31.01 -26.78 -70.32
N GLU A 142 -31.82 -27.21 -69.35
CA GLU A 142 -32.56 -28.47 -69.40
C GLU A 142 -33.53 -28.49 -70.58
N ASP A 143 -34.28 -27.42 -70.79
CA ASP A 143 -35.23 -27.29 -71.90
C ASP A 143 -34.51 -27.35 -73.26
N ILE A 144 -33.40 -26.62 -73.41
CA ILE A 144 -32.57 -26.68 -74.63
C ILE A 144 -32.02 -28.09 -74.84
N ALA A 145 -31.46 -28.70 -73.79
CA ALA A 145 -30.89 -30.03 -73.87
C ALA A 145 -31.96 -31.05 -74.30
N ARG A 146 -33.17 -30.96 -73.75
CA ARG A 146 -34.28 -31.87 -74.07
C ARG A 146 -34.68 -31.82 -75.55
N VAL A 147 -34.52 -30.67 -76.20
CA VAL A 147 -34.82 -30.48 -77.62
C VAL A 147 -33.64 -30.88 -78.51
N VAL A 148 -32.42 -30.47 -78.16
CA VAL A 148 -31.26 -30.56 -79.07
C VAL A 148 -30.47 -31.86 -78.91
N VAL A 149 -30.28 -32.34 -77.68
CA VAL A 149 -29.37 -33.45 -77.36
C VAL A 149 -29.81 -34.79 -77.99
N PRO A 150 -31.09 -35.21 -77.94
CA PRO A 150 -31.51 -36.48 -78.54
C PRO A 150 -31.21 -36.55 -80.04
N GLY A 151 -31.53 -35.49 -80.78
CA GLY A 151 -31.30 -35.45 -82.22
C GLY A 151 -29.82 -35.37 -82.62
N TRP A 152 -28.99 -34.70 -81.81
CA TRP A 152 -27.54 -34.64 -82.05
C TRP A 152 -26.89 -36.01 -81.80
N LEU A 153 -27.20 -36.67 -80.67
CA LEU A 153 -26.65 -37.99 -80.33
C LEU A 153 -27.04 -39.08 -81.32
N TYR A 154 -28.28 -39.06 -81.81
CA TYR A 154 -28.71 -40.01 -82.84
C TYR A 154 -27.93 -39.84 -84.15
N ARG A 155 -27.73 -38.60 -84.61
CA ARG A 155 -27.07 -38.33 -85.91
C ARG A 155 -25.56 -38.52 -85.89
N HIS A 156 -24.88 -38.18 -84.79
CA HIS A 156 -23.41 -38.18 -84.75
C HIS A 156 -22.84 -39.42 -84.06
N GLU A 157 -23.56 -40.00 -83.09
CA GLU A 157 -23.08 -41.12 -82.28
C GLU A 157 -23.93 -42.40 -82.45
N GLY A 158 -25.05 -42.33 -83.19
CA GLY A 158 -25.96 -43.46 -83.39
C GLY A 158 -26.69 -43.91 -82.11
N ILE A 159 -26.71 -43.07 -81.08
CA ILE A 159 -27.31 -43.39 -79.77
C ILE A 159 -28.78 -42.92 -79.75
N GLU A 160 -29.71 -43.85 -79.50
CA GLU A 160 -31.10 -43.52 -79.18
C GLU A 160 -31.26 -43.24 -77.68
N LEU A 161 -31.85 -42.09 -77.37
CA LEU A 161 -32.19 -41.67 -76.02
C LEU A 161 -33.69 -41.81 -75.79
N GLU A 162 -34.09 -42.60 -74.80
CA GLU A 162 -35.50 -42.73 -74.43
C GLU A 162 -36.01 -41.50 -73.66
N ASN A 163 -35.28 -41.04 -72.65
CA ASN A 163 -35.67 -39.89 -71.84
C ASN A 163 -34.48 -39.19 -71.18
N LEU A 164 -34.59 -37.88 -71.01
CA LEU A 164 -33.68 -37.06 -70.21
C LEU A 164 -34.35 -36.69 -68.89
N THR A 165 -33.68 -36.96 -67.77
CA THR A 165 -34.14 -36.62 -66.42
C THR A 165 -33.12 -35.78 -65.68
N ARG A 166 -33.57 -34.75 -64.97
CA ARG A 166 -32.74 -33.99 -64.04
C ARG A 166 -32.33 -34.86 -62.85
N LYS A 167 -31.04 -34.89 -62.54
CA LYS A 167 -30.52 -35.54 -61.33
C LYS A 167 -29.41 -34.68 -60.72
N PHE A 168 -29.52 -34.40 -59.43
CA PHE A 168 -28.44 -33.76 -58.70
C PHE A 168 -27.37 -34.80 -58.39
N ILE A 169 -26.15 -34.57 -58.88
CA ILE A 169 -24.99 -35.42 -58.63
C ILE A 169 -24.07 -34.64 -57.69
N LYS A 170 -23.81 -35.17 -56.50
CA LYS A 170 -22.72 -34.67 -55.66
C LYS A 170 -21.41 -35.11 -56.29
N VAL A 171 -20.66 -34.14 -56.81
CA VAL A 171 -19.27 -34.37 -57.21
C VAL A 171 -18.43 -34.05 -55.98
N ASN A 172 -17.78 -35.07 -55.42
CA ASN A 172 -16.76 -34.84 -54.40
C ASN A 172 -15.58 -34.16 -55.12
N GLY A 173 -15.26 -32.94 -54.70
CA GLY A 173 -14.01 -32.28 -55.08
C GLY A 173 -12.82 -32.89 -54.36
#